data_AF-A0A7L0VQC7-F1
#
_entry.id   AF-A0A7L0VQC7-F1
#
_cell.length_a   1.000
_cell.length_b   1.000
_cell.length_c   1.000
_cell.angle_alpha   90.00
_cell.angle_beta   90.00
_cell.angle_gamma   90.00
#
_symmetry.space_group_name_H-M   'P 1'
#
loop_
_entity.id
_entity.type
_entity.pdbx_description
1 polymer ?
#
loop_
_entity_poly.entity_id
_entity_poly.type
_entity_poly.pdbx_seq_one_letter_code
_entity_poly.pdbx_strand_id
1 'polypeptide(L)'
;GIASRAIKPTLGIIDPLHTLSMPERIVANSGFDVLCHALESYTALPYNKRGPCPSNPISRPAYQGSNPVSDVWALHALRIVAKYLKRAIRNPEDHEARANMHLASAFAGIGFGNAGVHLCHGMSYPISGLVKTYKPKDYNVDHSLVPHGLSVVLTSPAVFAFTAQMHPERHLEAAEILGADIRTARIKDAGLILADTLRKFLFDLNVDDGLAAIGYSKADIPALVKGTLPQERVTKLSPRPQTEEDLSALFEASMKLY
;
A
#
# COMPACT_ATOMS: atom_id res chain seq x y z
N GLY A 1 -7.30 -14.75 8.50
CA GLY A 1 -6.12 -15.22 7.74
C GLY A 1 -5.22 -16.07 8.62
N ILE A 2 -4.40 -16.94 8.04
CA ILE A 2 -3.44 -17.78 8.76
C ILE A 2 -2.07 -17.08 8.77
N ALA A 3 -1.46 -16.91 9.95
CA ALA A 3 -0.10 -16.38 10.09
C ALA A 3 0.75 -17.39 10.85
N SER A 4 1.66 -18.06 10.15
CA SER A 4 2.53 -19.09 10.74
C SER A 4 3.91 -19.07 10.09
N ARG A 5 4.96 -19.42 10.84
CA ARG A 5 6.28 -19.66 10.24
C ARG A 5 6.28 -20.90 9.34
N ALA A 6 5.34 -21.82 9.55
CA ALA A 6 5.20 -23.06 8.79
C ALA A 6 4.73 -22.85 7.34
N ILE A 7 4.15 -21.69 7.02
CA ILE A 7 3.72 -21.36 5.63
C ILE A 7 4.82 -20.64 4.84
N LYS A 8 6.02 -20.46 5.40
CA LYS A 8 7.16 -19.93 4.64
C LYS A 8 7.61 -20.99 3.62
N PRO A 9 7.70 -20.64 2.32
CA PRO A 9 8.17 -21.60 1.32
C PRO A 9 9.65 -21.94 1.57
N THR A 10 10.04 -23.17 1.25
CA THR A 10 11.45 -23.60 1.27
C THR A 10 12.27 -22.86 0.20
N LEU A 11 11.65 -22.57 -0.94
CA LEU A 11 12.27 -21.89 -2.08
C LEU A 11 11.24 -20.97 -2.76
N GLY A 12 11.64 -19.74 -3.06
CA GLY A 12 10.90 -18.83 -3.93
C GLY A 12 11.69 -18.63 -5.23
N ILE A 13 11.03 -18.80 -6.38
CA ILE A 13 11.62 -18.58 -7.70
C ILE A 13 11.01 -17.32 -8.29
N ILE A 14 11.85 -16.35 -8.61
CA ILE A 14 11.46 -15.08 -9.24
C ILE A 14 11.96 -15.12 -10.67
N ASP A 15 11.09 -15.54 -11.59
CA ASP A 15 11.38 -15.54 -13.02
C ASP A 15 10.60 -14.39 -13.69
N PRO A 16 11.29 -13.35 -14.21
CA PRO A 16 10.63 -12.22 -14.86
C PRO A 16 9.87 -12.60 -16.13
N LEU A 17 10.16 -13.75 -16.76
CA LEU A 17 9.47 -14.19 -17.96
C LEU A 17 8.02 -14.61 -17.69
N HIS A 18 7.72 -15.06 -16.46
CA HIS A 18 6.36 -15.49 -16.09
C HIS A 18 5.36 -14.34 -15.94
N THR A 19 5.80 -13.08 -15.92
CA THR A 19 4.92 -11.90 -15.79
C THR A 19 4.70 -11.16 -17.11
N LEU A 20 5.32 -11.59 -18.21
CA LEU A 20 5.24 -10.90 -19.50
C LEU A 20 3.85 -10.98 -20.13
N SER A 21 3.11 -12.06 -19.90
CA SER A 21 1.73 -12.23 -20.40
C SER A 21 0.69 -11.45 -19.60
N MET A 22 1.07 -10.81 -18.47
CA MET A 22 0.12 -10.08 -17.65
C MET A 22 -0.41 -8.84 -18.40
N PRO A 23 -1.75 -8.71 -18.53
CA PRO A 23 -2.38 -7.50 -19.07
C PRO A 23 -2.05 -6.25 -18.26
N GLU A 24 -2.18 -5.10 -18.91
CA GLU A 24 -1.89 -3.77 -18.37
C GLU A 24 -2.45 -3.57 -16.96
N ARG A 25 -3.75 -3.83 -16.75
CA ARG A 25 -4.37 -3.58 -15.43
C ARG A 25 -3.95 -4.57 -14.36
N ILE A 26 -3.61 -5.80 -14.71
CA ILE A 26 -3.10 -6.74 -13.70
C ILE A 26 -1.71 -6.28 -13.21
N VAL A 27 -0.87 -5.77 -14.12
CA VAL A 27 0.44 -5.18 -13.78
C VAL A 27 0.30 -3.91 -12.95
N ALA A 28 -0.65 -3.06 -13.31
CA ALA A 28 -0.92 -1.83 -12.57
C ALA A 28 -1.34 -2.15 -11.14
N ASN A 29 -2.34 -3.02 -10.97
CA ASN A 29 -2.86 -3.37 -9.66
C ASN A 29 -1.83 -4.11 -8.79
N SER A 30 -1.04 -5.03 -9.35
CA SER A 30 0.04 -5.65 -8.58
C SER A 30 1.13 -4.63 -8.21
N GLY A 31 1.47 -3.71 -9.11
CA GLY A 31 2.42 -2.64 -8.84
C GLY A 31 1.95 -1.64 -7.77
N PHE A 32 0.66 -1.33 -7.71
CA PHE A 32 0.08 -0.49 -6.66
C PHE A 32 0.18 -1.15 -5.29
N ASP A 33 0.03 -2.47 -5.23
CA ASP A 33 0.25 -3.24 -4.01
C ASP A 33 1.71 -3.13 -3.56
N VAL A 34 2.68 -3.25 -4.49
CA VAL A 34 4.12 -3.05 -4.19
C VAL A 34 4.41 -1.61 -3.71
N LEU A 35 3.80 -0.60 -4.33
CA LEU A 35 3.91 0.79 -3.90
C LEU A 35 3.47 0.96 -2.44
N CYS A 36 2.29 0.45 -2.10
CA CYS A 36 1.75 0.56 -0.74
C CYS A 36 2.52 -0.30 0.27
N HIS A 37 2.98 -1.50 -0.10
CA HIS A 37 3.89 -2.28 0.75
C HIS A 37 5.13 -1.46 1.12
N ALA A 38 5.79 -0.86 0.14
CA ALA A 38 7.00 -0.07 0.37
C ALA A 38 6.72 1.15 1.28
N LEU A 39 5.69 1.93 0.96
CA LEU A 39 5.34 3.13 1.73
C LEU A 39 4.91 2.77 3.16
N GLU A 40 3.95 1.86 3.32
CA GLU A 40 3.42 1.53 4.65
C GLU A 40 4.46 0.86 5.54
N SER A 41 5.34 0.02 4.99
CA SER A 41 6.47 -0.53 5.75
C SER A 41 7.45 0.53 6.20
N TYR A 42 7.75 1.49 5.33
CA TYR A 42 8.67 2.56 5.66
C TYR A 42 8.09 3.52 6.69
N THR A 43 6.78 3.77 6.65
CA THR A 43 6.10 4.68 7.59
C THR A 43 5.42 3.98 8.76
N ALA A 44 5.54 2.65 8.88
CA ALA A 44 4.95 1.87 9.97
C ALA A 44 5.41 2.37 11.35
N LEU A 45 4.62 2.05 12.37
CA LEU A 45 4.98 2.22 13.78
C LEU A 45 6.42 1.74 13.99
N PRO A 46 7.32 2.56 14.57
CA PRO A 46 8.69 2.13 14.83
C PRO A 46 8.74 0.89 15.73
N TYR A 47 9.61 -0.06 15.39
CA TYR A 47 9.67 -1.35 16.08
C TYR A 47 9.88 -1.24 17.60
N ASN A 48 10.57 -0.19 18.06
CA ASN A 48 10.83 0.08 19.48
C ASN A 48 9.64 0.73 20.22
N LYS A 49 8.62 1.22 19.49
CA LYS A 49 7.38 1.75 20.05
C LYS A 49 6.25 0.73 20.09
N ARG A 50 6.48 -0.46 19.54
CA ARG A 50 5.47 -1.51 19.53
C ARG A 50 5.30 -2.13 20.91
N GLY A 51 4.08 -2.03 21.43
CA GLY A 51 3.69 -2.58 22.73
C GLY A 51 2.51 -3.56 22.64
N PRO A 52 2.34 -4.43 23.65
CA PRO A 52 3.31 -4.71 24.72
C PRO A 52 4.51 -5.51 24.18
N CYS A 53 5.68 -5.34 24.80
CA CYS A 53 6.85 -6.17 24.50
C CYS A 53 6.57 -7.62 24.98
N PRO A 54 6.69 -8.65 24.13
CA PRO A 54 6.53 -10.03 24.56
C PRO A 54 7.57 -10.41 25.60
N SER A 55 7.16 -11.17 26.63
CA SER A 55 8.07 -11.66 27.68
C SER A 55 9.18 -12.57 27.15
N ASN A 56 8.96 -13.23 26.01
CA ASN A 56 9.95 -14.04 25.32
C ASN A 56 10.11 -13.54 23.87
N PRO A 57 11.33 -13.26 23.39
CA PRO A 57 11.59 -12.87 22.01
C PRO A 57 11.03 -13.83 20.94
N ILE A 58 10.87 -15.12 21.26
CA ILE A 58 10.28 -16.11 20.34
C ILE A 58 8.81 -15.81 20.03
N SER A 59 8.11 -15.15 20.97
CA SER A 59 6.69 -14.79 20.89
C SER A 59 6.45 -13.46 20.16
N ARG A 60 7.50 -12.83 19.62
CA ARG A 60 7.35 -11.65 18.76
C ARG A 60 6.49 -11.99 17.54
N PRO A 61 5.49 -11.15 17.21
CA PRO A 61 4.73 -11.31 15.98
C PRO A 61 5.63 -11.30 14.74
N ALA A 62 5.13 -11.81 13.61
CA ALA A 62 5.90 -11.86 12.37
C ALA A 62 6.45 -10.49 11.95
N TYR A 63 5.61 -9.46 12.01
CA TYR A 63 5.96 -8.07 11.68
C TYR A 63 6.20 -7.31 12.97
N GLN A 64 7.22 -6.44 13.04
CA GLN A 64 7.57 -5.70 14.25
C GLN A 64 7.32 -4.19 14.17
N GLY A 65 7.04 -3.65 12.99
CA GLY A 65 7.11 -2.21 12.74
C GLY A 65 8.39 -1.81 12.00
N SER A 66 8.43 -0.57 11.53
CA SER A 66 9.55 -0.04 10.75
C SER A 66 10.87 -0.16 11.52
N ASN A 67 11.93 -0.60 10.85
CA ASN A 67 13.24 -0.86 11.42
C ASN A 67 14.35 -0.72 10.36
N PRO A 68 15.63 -0.55 10.75
CA PRO A 68 16.70 -0.29 9.78
C PRO A 68 16.85 -1.35 8.69
N VAL A 69 16.53 -2.62 8.97
CA VAL A 69 16.59 -3.69 7.97
C VAL A 69 15.43 -3.58 6.98
N SER A 70 14.19 -3.36 7.46
CA SER A 70 13.05 -3.18 6.57
C SER A 70 13.18 -1.94 5.70
N ASP A 71 13.76 -0.86 6.25
CA ASP A 71 13.88 0.43 5.57
C ASP A 71 14.75 0.33 4.31
N VAL A 72 15.84 -0.45 4.36
CA VAL A 72 16.69 -0.72 3.18
C VAL A 72 15.85 -1.28 2.03
N TRP A 73 15.07 -2.32 2.32
CA TRP A 73 14.27 -3.02 1.31
C TRP A 73 13.05 -2.21 0.85
N ALA A 74 12.38 -1.52 1.78
CA ALA A 74 11.23 -0.67 1.48
C ALA A 74 11.62 0.51 0.57
N LEU A 75 12.69 1.23 0.91
CA LEU A 75 13.18 2.35 0.09
C LEU A 75 13.73 1.86 -1.26
N HIS A 76 14.41 0.71 -1.29
CA HIS A 76 14.89 0.14 -2.55
C HIS A 76 13.73 -0.23 -3.47
N ALA A 77 12.69 -0.90 -2.95
CA ALA A 77 11.48 -1.21 -3.70
C ALA A 77 10.77 0.06 -4.18
N LEU A 78 10.64 1.09 -3.33
CA LEU A 78 10.00 2.36 -3.70
C LEU A 78 10.72 3.06 -4.86
N ARG A 79 12.06 3.09 -4.84
CA ARG A 79 12.87 3.65 -5.94
C ARG A 79 12.69 2.88 -7.25
N ILE A 80 12.56 1.56 -7.18
CA ILE A 80 12.27 0.73 -8.36
C ILE A 80 10.85 1.03 -8.88
N VAL A 81 9.85 1.09 -8.00
CA VAL A 81 8.47 1.45 -8.37
C VAL A 81 8.43 2.81 -9.07
N ALA A 82 9.05 3.83 -8.48
CA ALA A 82 9.11 5.18 -9.03
C ALA A 82 9.71 5.20 -10.45
N LYS A 83 10.76 4.41 -10.68
CA LYS A 83 11.48 4.37 -11.96
C LYS A 83 10.77 3.51 -13.02
N TYR A 84 10.19 2.37 -12.65
CA TYR A 84 9.81 1.34 -13.62
C TYR A 84 8.31 1.04 -13.70
N LEU A 85 7.49 1.35 -12.69
CA LEU A 85 6.08 0.94 -12.70
C LEU A 85 5.33 1.51 -13.92
N LYS A 86 5.47 2.82 -14.18
CA LYS A 86 4.86 3.48 -15.34
C LYS A 86 5.29 2.86 -16.67
N ARG A 87 6.56 2.45 -16.79
CA ARG A 87 7.10 1.77 -17.97
C ARG A 87 6.51 0.37 -18.12
N ALA A 88 6.50 -0.41 -17.03
CA ALA A 88 6.00 -1.79 -17.02
C ALA A 88 4.50 -1.88 -17.36
N ILE A 89 3.70 -0.89 -16.94
CA ILE A 89 2.29 -0.77 -17.28
C ILE A 89 2.12 -0.42 -18.76
N ARG A 90 2.80 0.62 -19.25
CA ARG A 90 2.57 1.19 -20.58
C ARG A 90 3.17 0.38 -21.73
N ASN A 91 4.23 -0.39 -21.46
CA ASN A 91 4.89 -1.21 -22.47
C ASN A 91 5.06 -2.65 -21.96
N PRO A 92 4.24 -3.61 -22.45
CA PRO A 92 4.38 -5.01 -22.07
C PRO A 92 5.71 -5.65 -22.50
N GLU A 93 6.33 -5.11 -23.56
CA GLU A 93 7.63 -5.59 -24.09
C GLU A 93 8.85 -4.93 -23.42
N ASP A 94 8.64 -4.05 -22.43
CA ASP A 94 9.73 -3.49 -21.63
C ASP A 94 10.20 -4.52 -20.60
N HIS A 95 10.98 -5.50 -21.06
CA HIS A 95 11.50 -6.59 -20.23
C HIS A 95 12.30 -6.09 -19.03
N GLU A 96 13.04 -4.99 -19.18
CA GLU A 96 13.79 -4.38 -18.08
C GLU A 96 12.82 -3.90 -16.98
N ALA A 97 11.80 -3.12 -17.36
CA ALA A 97 10.83 -2.61 -16.39
C ALA A 97 10.01 -3.73 -15.75
N ARG A 98 9.59 -4.74 -16.54
CA ARG A 98 8.87 -5.92 -16.05
C ARG A 98 9.71 -6.72 -15.05
N ALA A 99 10.98 -6.97 -15.37
CA ALA A 99 11.88 -7.69 -14.48
C ALA A 99 12.17 -6.92 -13.19
N ASN A 100 12.41 -5.61 -13.30
CA ASN A 100 12.64 -4.76 -12.13
C ASN A 100 11.40 -4.69 -11.24
N MET A 101 10.19 -4.59 -11.79
CA MET A 101 8.96 -4.62 -10.97
C MET A 101 8.75 -5.96 -10.27
N HIS A 102 9.14 -7.07 -10.91
CA HIS A 102 9.10 -8.39 -10.28
C HIS A 102 10.08 -8.47 -9.08
N LEU A 103 11.30 -7.94 -9.24
CA LEU A 103 12.26 -7.78 -8.13
C LEU A 103 11.75 -6.82 -7.06
N ALA A 104 11.12 -5.71 -7.44
CA ALA A 104 10.53 -4.75 -6.50
C ALA A 104 9.51 -5.43 -5.58
N SER A 105 8.66 -6.31 -6.15
CA SER A 105 7.69 -7.09 -5.37
C SER A 105 8.38 -7.99 -4.33
N ALA A 106 9.49 -8.62 -4.70
CA ALA A 106 10.25 -9.46 -3.76
C ALA A 106 10.92 -8.63 -2.66
N PHE A 107 11.53 -7.50 -3.01
CA PHE A 107 12.15 -6.60 -2.04
C PHE A 107 11.13 -5.97 -1.10
N ALA A 108 9.99 -5.52 -1.62
CA ALA A 108 8.88 -5.08 -0.79
C ALA A 108 8.44 -6.19 0.16
N GLY A 109 8.36 -7.44 -0.33
CA GLY A 109 8.13 -8.65 0.47
C GLY A 109 9.10 -8.83 1.64
N ILE A 110 10.39 -8.58 1.45
CA ILE A 110 11.39 -8.62 2.53
C ILE A 110 11.20 -7.44 3.49
N GLY A 111 10.92 -6.24 2.97
CA GLY A 111 10.64 -5.04 3.76
C GLY A 111 9.44 -5.22 4.68
N PHE A 112 8.26 -5.43 4.10
CA PHE A 112 7.03 -5.62 4.87
C PHE A 112 7.02 -6.95 5.63
N GLY A 113 7.75 -7.97 5.17
CA GLY A 113 7.95 -9.20 5.91
C GLY A 113 8.55 -8.99 7.31
N ASN A 114 9.28 -7.88 7.50
CA ASN A 114 9.83 -7.47 8.79
C ASN A 114 9.02 -6.34 9.45
N ALA A 115 8.63 -5.30 8.70
CA ALA A 115 7.91 -4.14 9.25
C ALA A 115 6.40 -4.35 9.37
N GLY A 116 5.81 -4.98 8.37
CA GLY A 116 4.38 -5.07 8.12
C GLY A 116 3.84 -3.87 7.35
N VAL A 117 2.53 -3.81 7.25
CA VAL A 117 1.74 -2.76 6.58
C VAL A 117 0.66 -2.25 7.53
N HIS A 118 -0.01 -1.16 7.20
CA HIS A 118 -0.93 -0.49 8.12
C HIS A 118 -2.32 -0.21 7.52
N LEU A 119 -2.79 1.04 7.60
CA LEU A 119 -4.17 1.43 7.32
C LEU A 119 -4.59 1.23 5.86
N CYS A 120 -3.74 1.41 4.85
CA CYS A 120 -4.17 1.21 3.46
C CYS A 120 -4.59 -0.25 3.27
N HIS A 121 -3.75 -1.19 3.71
CA HIS A 121 -4.11 -2.61 3.72
C HIS A 121 -5.27 -2.93 4.66
N GLY A 122 -5.34 -2.31 5.85
CA GLY A 122 -6.43 -2.53 6.81
C GLY A 122 -7.80 -2.16 6.23
N MET A 123 -7.87 -1.02 5.55
CA MET A 123 -9.08 -0.52 4.90
C MET A 123 -9.39 -1.25 3.59
N SER A 124 -8.40 -1.88 2.95
CA SER A 124 -8.59 -2.58 1.68
C SER A 124 -9.42 -3.86 1.79
N TYR A 125 -9.36 -4.56 2.92
CA TYR A 125 -10.12 -5.80 3.14
C TYR A 125 -11.63 -5.60 2.98
N PRO A 126 -12.29 -4.63 3.65
CA PRO A 126 -13.70 -4.37 3.41
C PRO A 126 -13.99 -3.77 2.03
N ILE A 127 -13.09 -2.98 1.44
CA ILE A 127 -13.24 -2.49 0.05
C ILE A 127 -13.26 -3.66 -0.95
N SER A 128 -12.44 -4.69 -0.73
CA SER A 128 -12.48 -5.87 -1.59
C SER A 128 -13.66 -6.79 -1.27
N GLY A 129 -13.89 -7.05 0.03
CA GLY A 129 -14.86 -8.04 0.50
C GLY A 129 -16.32 -7.62 0.44
N LEU A 130 -16.59 -6.32 0.38
CA LEU A 130 -17.95 -5.76 0.27
C LEU A 130 -18.23 -5.20 -1.13
N VAL A 131 -17.46 -5.61 -2.14
CA VAL A 131 -17.69 -5.17 -3.53
C VAL A 131 -19.10 -5.56 -3.97
N LYS A 132 -19.79 -4.63 -4.63
CA LYS A 132 -21.17 -4.85 -5.11
C LYS A 132 -21.19 -5.15 -6.60
N THR A 133 -20.65 -4.24 -7.42
CA THR A 133 -20.88 -4.25 -8.87
C THR A 133 -19.62 -4.05 -9.72
N TYR A 134 -18.49 -3.68 -9.14
CA TYR A 134 -17.30 -3.35 -9.91
C TYR A 134 -16.66 -4.58 -10.55
N LYS A 135 -16.27 -4.44 -11.82
CA LYS A 135 -15.50 -5.41 -12.57
C LYS A 135 -14.32 -4.68 -13.23
N PRO A 136 -13.08 -5.04 -12.88
CA PRO A 136 -11.90 -4.33 -13.35
C PRO A 136 -11.59 -4.71 -14.79
N LYS A 137 -11.14 -3.74 -15.59
CA LYS A 137 -10.61 -3.99 -16.94
C LYS A 137 -9.48 -5.03 -16.88
N ASP A 138 -9.42 -5.90 -17.89
CA ASP A 138 -8.44 -6.97 -18.09
C ASP A 138 -8.46 -8.15 -17.09
N TYR A 139 -9.50 -8.25 -16.26
CA TYR A 139 -9.75 -9.44 -15.44
C TYR A 139 -10.89 -10.26 -16.05
N ASN A 140 -10.59 -11.51 -16.41
CA ASN A 140 -11.58 -12.43 -16.95
C ASN A 140 -12.29 -13.18 -15.81
N VAL A 141 -13.27 -12.53 -15.17
CA VAL A 141 -14.06 -13.09 -14.06
C VAL A 141 -15.56 -12.84 -14.26
N ASP A 142 -16.38 -13.78 -13.80
CA ASP A 142 -17.84 -13.75 -13.93
C ASP A 142 -18.55 -12.98 -12.79
N HIS A 143 -17.85 -12.71 -11.69
CA HIS A 143 -18.35 -12.03 -10.49
C HIS A 143 -17.75 -10.62 -10.30
N SER A 144 -18.31 -9.85 -9.37
CA SER A 144 -17.78 -8.54 -8.98
C SER A 144 -16.46 -8.71 -8.21
N LEU A 145 -15.47 -7.87 -8.50
CA LEU A 145 -14.12 -7.98 -7.95
C LEU A 145 -13.51 -6.58 -7.85
N VAL A 146 -12.97 -6.22 -6.69
CA VAL A 146 -11.96 -5.14 -6.62
C VAL A 146 -10.60 -5.80 -6.46
N PRO A 147 -9.64 -5.63 -7.39
CA PRO A 147 -8.29 -6.15 -7.22
C PRO A 147 -7.63 -5.60 -5.97
N HIS A 148 -6.86 -6.43 -5.26
CA HIS A 148 -6.31 -6.04 -3.96
C HIS A 148 -5.51 -4.74 -4.03
N GLY A 149 -4.53 -4.62 -4.92
CA GLY A 149 -3.74 -3.40 -5.01
C GLY A 149 -4.54 -2.14 -5.39
N LEU A 150 -5.65 -2.27 -6.14
CA LEU A 150 -6.58 -1.16 -6.34
C LEU A 150 -7.25 -0.77 -5.02
N SER A 151 -7.81 -1.75 -4.29
CA SER A 151 -8.46 -1.49 -3.00
C SER A 151 -7.50 -0.88 -1.95
N VAL A 152 -6.22 -1.24 -2.00
CA VAL A 152 -5.19 -0.69 -1.10
C VAL A 152 -4.85 0.75 -1.49
N VAL A 153 -4.60 1.01 -2.77
CA VAL A 153 -4.05 2.30 -3.20
C VAL A 153 -5.06 3.45 -3.18
N LEU A 154 -6.36 3.16 -3.33
CA LEU A 154 -7.40 4.19 -3.34
C LEU A 154 -7.49 5.00 -2.03
N THR A 155 -7.08 4.41 -0.90
CA THR A 155 -7.08 5.11 0.40
C THR A 155 -5.73 5.77 0.71
N SER A 156 -4.71 5.50 -0.10
CA SER A 156 -3.33 5.88 0.22
C SER A 156 -3.12 7.38 0.39
N PRO A 157 -3.69 8.31 -0.43
CA PRO A 157 -3.47 9.74 -0.21
C PRO A 157 -4.05 10.22 1.13
N ALA A 158 -5.24 9.75 1.50
CA ALA A 158 -5.88 10.11 2.77
C ALA A 158 -5.10 9.53 3.97
N VAL A 159 -4.70 8.26 3.88
CA VAL A 159 -3.93 7.59 4.93
C VAL A 159 -2.59 8.28 5.17
N PHE A 160 -1.80 8.56 4.13
CA PHE A 160 -0.50 9.20 4.31
C PHE A 160 -0.59 10.66 4.74
N ALA A 161 -1.67 11.37 4.38
CA ALA A 161 -1.94 12.69 4.96
C ALA A 161 -2.20 12.60 6.48
N PHE A 162 -2.94 11.57 6.92
CA PHE A 162 -3.28 11.34 8.32
C PHE A 162 -2.07 10.90 9.17
N THR A 163 -1.22 10.00 8.65
CA THR A 163 -0.10 9.42 9.39
C THR A 163 1.18 10.28 9.40
N ALA A 164 1.29 11.26 8.51
CA ALA A 164 2.52 12.04 8.30
C ALA A 164 3.08 12.71 9.55
N GLN A 165 2.23 13.19 10.46
CA GLN A 165 2.68 13.88 11.68
C GLN A 165 3.55 12.99 12.60
N MET A 166 3.48 11.67 12.44
CA MET A 166 4.28 10.75 13.25
C MET A 166 5.74 10.63 12.78
N HIS A 167 5.97 10.74 11.46
CA HIS A 167 7.30 10.63 10.84
C HIS A 167 7.36 11.48 9.57
N PRO A 168 7.28 12.81 9.69
CA PRO A 168 7.14 13.69 8.53
C PRO A 168 8.37 13.64 7.61
N GLU A 169 9.58 13.41 8.14
CA GLU A 169 10.79 13.27 7.33
C GLU A 169 10.70 12.05 6.40
N ARG A 170 10.20 10.92 6.90
CA ARG A 170 10.00 9.70 6.09
C ARG A 170 8.97 9.92 4.98
N HIS A 171 7.95 10.74 5.22
CA HIS A 171 6.93 11.07 4.21
C HIS A 171 7.50 12.00 3.13
N LEU A 172 8.35 12.97 3.50
CA LEU A 172 9.04 13.82 2.52
C LEU A 172 10.03 13.03 1.67
N GLU A 173 10.83 12.13 2.26
CA GLU A 173 11.75 11.28 1.50
C GLU A 173 10.98 10.38 0.52
N ALA A 174 9.86 9.79 0.96
CA ALA A 174 9.00 9.00 0.08
C ALA A 174 8.43 9.85 -1.07
N ALA A 175 7.99 11.08 -0.80
CA ALA A 175 7.50 12.00 -1.81
C ALA A 175 8.60 12.38 -2.82
N GLU A 176 9.82 12.65 -2.34
CA GLU A 176 10.98 12.95 -3.19
C GLU A 176 11.33 11.76 -4.11
N ILE A 177 11.34 10.54 -3.58
CA ILE A 177 11.57 9.32 -4.38
C ILE A 177 10.51 9.19 -5.50
N LEU A 178 9.26 9.57 -5.22
CA LEU A 178 8.17 9.56 -6.20
C LEU A 178 8.15 10.80 -7.11
N GLY A 179 9.13 11.70 -6.99
CA GLY A 179 9.37 12.82 -7.91
C GLY A 179 8.88 14.18 -7.43
N ALA A 180 8.54 14.35 -6.15
CA ALA A 180 8.24 15.66 -5.58
C ALA A 180 9.52 16.48 -5.35
N ASP A 181 9.47 17.80 -5.60
CA ASP A 181 10.53 18.71 -5.16
C ASP A 181 10.28 19.16 -3.72
N ILE A 182 11.14 18.70 -2.80
CA ILE A 182 11.00 18.96 -1.37
C ILE A 182 11.97 20.02 -0.83
N ARG A 183 12.76 20.71 -1.69
CA ARG A 183 13.82 21.63 -1.25
C ARG A 183 13.34 22.76 -0.34
N THR A 184 12.10 23.22 -0.55
CA THR A 184 11.45 24.26 0.27
C THR A 184 10.27 23.73 1.07
N ALA A 185 10.14 22.41 1.20
CA ALA A 185 9.05 21.79 1.93
C ALA A 185 9.15 22.10 3.43
N ARG A 186 8.01 22.46 4.03
CA ARG A 186 7.91 22.56 5.49
C ARG A 186 7.53 21.18 6.02
N ILE A 187 8.18 20.75 7.11
CA ILE A 187 7.91 19.47 7.79
C ILE A 187 6.41 19.24 8.05
N LYS A 188 5.68 20.29 8.46
CA LYS A 188 4.23 20.22 8.72
C LYS A 188 3.36 19.92 7.50
N ASP A 189 3.88 20.15 6.29
CA ASP A 189 3.16 19.92 5.03
C ASP A 189 3.46 18.54 4.44
N ALA A 190 4.31 17.72 5.08
CA ALA A 190 4.78 16.44 4.56
C ALA A 190 3.64 15.51 4.12
N GLY A 191 2.55 15.46 4.89
CA GLY A 191 1.39 14.64 4.57
C GLY A 191 0.65 15.11 3.31
N LEU A 192 0.48 16.42 3.15
CA LEU A 192 -0.14 16.98 1.94
C LEU A 192 0.74 16.76 0.71
N ILE A 193 2.05 16.99 0.85
CA ILE A 193 3.02 16.79 -0.24
C ILE A 193 3.00 15.34 -0.72
N LEU A 194 3.08 14.35 0.17
CA LEU A 194 3.03 12.95 -0.22
C LEU A 194 1.65 12.58 -0.80
N ALA A 195 0.56 13.05 -0.20
CA ALA A 195 -0.79 12.79 -0.70
C ALA A 195 -1.00 13.33 -2.13
N ASP A 196 -0.57 14.56 -2.41
CA ASP A 196 -0.68 15.17 -3.73
C ASP A 196 0.24 14.51 -4.75
N THR A 197 1.44 14.10 -4.32
CA THR A 197 2.36 13.30 -5.15
C THR A 197 1.72 11.97 -5.54
N LEU A 198 1.07 11.29 -4.60
CA LEU A 198 0.34 10.05 -4.86
C LEU A 198 -0.85 10.29 -5.78
N ARG A 199 -1.67 11.33 -5.55
CA ARG A 199 -2.78 11.67 -6.47
C ARG A 199 -2.26 11.85 -7.90
N LYS A 200 -1.21 12.65 -8.10
CA LYS A 200 -0.61 12.81 -9.43
C LYS A 200 -0.12 11.48 -10.01
N PHE A 201 0.56 10.67 -9.21
CA PHE A 201 1.08 9.37 -9.63
C PHE A 201 -0.05 8.41 -10.06
N LEU A 202 -1.14 8.36 -9.31
CA LEU A 202 -2.30 7.52 -9.60
C LEU A 202 -3.09 8.02 -10.81
N PHE A 203 -3.23 9.35 -10.98
CA PHE A 203 -3.85 9.96 -12.16
C PHE A 203 -3.08 9.59 -13.43
N ASP A 204 -1.75 9.74 -13.40
CA ASP A 204 -0.84 9.40 -14.52
C ASP A 204 -0.90 7.92 -14.97
N LEU A 205 -1.36 7.04 -14.06
CA LEU A 205 -1.51 5.60 -14.25
C LEU A 205 -2.96 5.16 -14.43
N ASN A 206 -3.86 6.13 -14.68
CA ASN A 206 -5.28 5.92 -14.95
C ASN A 206 -5.98 5.11 -13.84
N VAL A 207 -5.66 5.35 -12.57
CA VAL A 207 -6.40 4.73 -11.45
C VAL A 207 -7.80 5.35 -11.37
N ASP A 208 -8.80 4.52 -11.05
CA ASP A 208 -10.18 4.96 -10.83
C ASP A 208 -10.23 6.10 -9.80
N ASP A 209 -11.10 7.08 -10.03
CA ASP A 209 -11.19 8.31 -9.22
C ASP A 209 -11.90 8.07 -7.88
N GLY A 210 -11.24 7.33 -7.00
CA GLY A 210 -11.72 7.05 -5.64
C GLY A 210 -12.75 5.94 -5.55
N LEU A 211 -13.26 5.74 -4.33
CA LEU A 211 -14.21 4.67 -4.01
C LEU A 211 -15.55 4.82 -4.77
N ALA A 212 -15.96 6.05 -5.09
CA ALA A 212 -17.16 6.29 -5.89
C ALA A 212 -17.08 5.67 -7.28
N ALA A 213 -15.92 5.77 -7.93
CA ALA A 213 -15.70 5.22 -9.27
C ALA A 213 -15.79 3.68 -9.30
N ILE A 214 -15.54 3.01 -8.17
CA ILE A 214 -15.68 1.55 -8.04
C ILE A 214 -16.99 1.12 -7.36
N GLY A 215 -18.00 1.99 -7.33
CA GLY A 215 -19.37 1.64 -6.95
C GLY A 215 -19.71 1.75 -5.46
N TYR A 216 -18.86 2.40 -4.66
CA TYR A 216 -19.21 2.77 -3.29
C TYR A 216 -19.90 4.13 -3.22
N SER A 217 -20.66 4.33 -2.14
CA SER A 217 -21.31 5.57 -1.77
C SER A 217 -21.00 5.90 -0.31
N LYS A 218 -21.30 7.12 0.13
CA LYS A 218 -21.15 7.50 1.55
C LYS A 218 -21.96 6.60 2.50
N ALA A 219 -23.07 6.03 2.02
CA ALA A 219 -23.89 5.10 2.80
C ALA A 219 -23.17 3.78 3.12
N ASP A 220 -22.10 3.44 2.38
CA ASP A 220 -21.32 2.23 2.61
C ASP A 220 -20.22 2.41 3.67
N ILE A 221 -19.86 3.66 4.01
CA ILE A 221 -18.76 3.97 4.94
C ILE A 221 -18.90 3.26 6.29
N PRO A 222 -20.08 3.21 6.95
CA PRO A 222 -20.23 2.49 8.21
C PRO A 222 -19.88 1.00 8.11
N ALA A 223 -20.24 0.35 6.99
CA ALA A 223 -19.90 -1.05 6.75
C ALA A 223 -18.40 -1.24 6.47
N LEU A 224 -17.79 -0.30 5.74
CA LEU A 224 -16.35 -0.30 5.47
C LEU A 224 -15.53 -0.12 6.75
N VAL A 225 -15.92 0.79 7.64
CA VAL A 225 -15.30 0.97 8.96
C VAL A 225 -15.44 -0.30 9.78
N LYS A 226 -16.65 -0.86 9.89
CA LYS A 226 -16.90 -2.11 10.62
C LYS A 226 -16.03 -3.27 10.14
N GLY A 227 -15.78 -3.38 8.83
CA GLY A 227 -14.91 -4.42 8.28
C GLY A 227 -13.40 -4.14 8.45
N THR A 228 -13.00 -2.89 8.72
CA THR A 228 -11.61 -2.48 8.98
C THR A 228 -11.20 -2.77 10.42
N LEU A 229 -12.09 -2.54 11.39
CA LEU A 229 -11.83 -2.74 12.83
C LEU A 229 -11.21 -4.10 13.20
N PRO A 230 -11.70 -5.27 12.71
CA PRO A 230 -11.12 -6.56 13.06
C PRO A 230 -9.74 -6.82 12.44
N GLN A 231 -9.23 -5.96 11.56
CA GLN A 231 -7.93 -6.12 10.88
C GLN A 231 -6.74 -5.70 11.76
N GLU A 232 -6.81 -6.02 13.06
CA GLU A 232 -5.85 -5.58 14.09
C GLU A 232 -4.40 -5.90 13.75
N ARG A 233 -4.15 -6.99 13.00
CA ARG A 233 -2.81 -7.41 12.58
C ARG A 233 -2.07 -6.30 11.83
N VAL A 234 -2.79 -5.51 11.01
CA VAL A 234 -2.23 -4.42 10.21
C VAL A 234 -2.53 -3.06 10.83
N THR A 235 -3.73 -2.83 11.36
CA THR A 235 -4.11 -1.52 11.92
C THR A 235 -3.29 -1.15 13.16
N LYS A 236 -2.83 -2.13 13.96
CA LYS A 236 -1.91 -1.89 15.09
C LYS A 236 -0.49 -1.49 14.69
N LEU A 237 -0.14 -1.60 13.40
CA LEU A 237 1.14 -1.13 12.86
C LEU A 237 1.04 0.29 12.29
N SER A 238 -0.13 0.91 12.31
CA SER A 238 -0.26 2.33 12.03
C SER A 238 0.62 3.13 12.99
N PRO A 239 1.45 4.07 12.50
CA PRO A 239 2.24 4.91 13.38
C PRO A 239 1.37 5.87 14.22
N ARG A 240 0.14 6.14 13.76
CA ARG A 240 -0.85 6.99 14.41
C ARG A 240 -2.07 6.14 14.81
N PRO A 241 -2.48 6.13 16.10
CA PRO A 241 -3.74 5.51 16.50
C PRO A 241 -4.94 6.12 15.77
N GLN A 242 -5.99 5.34 15.56
CA GLN A 242 -7.17 5.74 14.80
C GLN A 242 -8.45 5.27 15.50
N THR A 243 -9.45 6.14 15.56
CA THR A 243 -10.82 5.82 16.01
C THR A 243 -11.72 5.40 14.84
N GLU A 244 -12.97 5.02 15.13
CA GLU A 244 -13.97 4.78 14.09
C GLU A 244 -14.28 6.06 13.29
N GLU A 245 -14.26 7.22 13.94
CA GLU A 245 -14.42 8.53 13.32
C GLU A 245 -13.25 8.86 12.40
N ASP A 246 -12.00 8.57 12.82
CA ASP A 246 -10.82 8.73 11.96
C ASP A 246 -10.94 7.85 10.70
N LEU A 247 -11.31 6.57 10.87
CA LEU A 247 -11.50 5.66 9.74
C LEU A 247 -12.63 6.13 8.81
N SER A 248 -13.73 6.64 9.37
CA SER A 248 -14.84 7.22 8.60
C SER A 248 -14.37 8.41 7.76
N ALA A 249 -13.59 9.31 8.36
CA ALA A 249 -13.03 10.47 7.67
C ALA A 249 -12.04 10.06 6.56
N LEU A 250 -11.25 9.01 6.78
CA LEU A 250 -10.35 8.46 5.76
C LEU A 250 -11.11 7.88 4.57
N PHE A 251 -12.20 7.12 4.80
CA PHE A 251 -13.05 6.62 3.71
C PHE A 251 -13.74 7.77 2.96
N GLU A 252 -14.29 8.75 3.69
CA GLU A 252 -14.91 9.94 3.10
C GLU A 252 -13.94 10.70 2.20
N ALA A 253 -12.70 10.93 2.67
CA ALA A 253 -11.63 11.57 1.92
C ALA A 253 -11.10 10.73 0.73
N SER A 254 -11.46 9.44 0.67
CA SER A 254 -11.10 8.51 -0.41
C SER A 254 -12.25 8.29 -1.40
N MET A 255 -13.41 8.92 -1.19
CA MET A 255 -14.54 8.81 -2.13
C MET A 255 -14.21 9.38 -3.51
N LYS A 256 -13.33 10.39 -3.58
CA LYS A 256 -12.82 11.02 -4.80
C LYS A 256 -11.34 11.37 -4.62
N LEU A 257 -10.51 11.15 -5.64
CA LEU A 257 -9.07 11.40 -5.59
C LEU A 257 -8.65 12.68 -6.32
N TYR A 258 -9.35 13.05 -7.42
CA TYR A 258 -9.00 14.18 -8.29
C TYR A 258 -10.11 15.22 -8.43
#